data_AF-A0A950ZTC7-F1
#
_entry.id   AF-A0A950ZTC7-F1
#
_cell.length_a   1.000
_cell.length_b   1.000
_cell.length_c   1.000
_cell.angle_alpha   90.00
_cell.angle_beta   90.00
_cell.angle_gamma   90.00
#
_symmetry.space_group_name_H-M   'P 1'
#
loop_
_entity.id
_entity.type
_entity.pdbx_description
1 polymer ?
#
loop_
_entity_poly.entity_id
_entity_poly.type
_entity_poly.pdbx_seq_one_letter_code
_entity_poly.pdbx_strand_id
1 'polypeptide(L)'
;MADQSVIEGLLEGAFDTHIHSAPDVLPRKFNDLELAQRFKARRMAGFVLKSHYICTADRATLVNAIVPEVQAFGAIALNNSVGGLNPLALDIAGRLGTKVVFLPSV
;
A
#
# COMPACT_ATOMS: atom_id res chain seq x y z
N MET A 1 -9.43 -21.93 20.21
CA MET A 1 -8.83 -20.72 19.61
C MET A 1 -7.35 -21.00 19.44
N ALA A 2 -6.74 -20.59 18.33
CA ALA A 2 -5.29 -20.77 18.15
C ALA A 2 -4.53 -19.92 19.18
N ASP A 3 -3.37 -20.42 19.62
CA ASP A 3 -2.48 -19.68 20.53
C ASP A 3 -1.99 -18.39 19.86
N GLN A 4 -1.91 -17.31 20.64
CA GLN A 4 -1.55 -16.00 20.12
C GLN A 4 -0.11 -15.94 19.61
N SER A 5 0.80 -16.70 20.22
CA SER A 5 2.19 -16.80 19.74
C SER A 5 2.26 -17.43 18.34
N VAL A 6 1.40 -18.41 18.07
CA VAL A 6 1.28 -19.05 16.75
C VAL A 6 0.75 -18.06 15.72
N ILE A 7 -0.27 -17.25 16.08
CA ILE A 7 -0.82 -16.23 15.19
C ILE A 7 0.21 -15.16 14.86
N GLU A 8 0.98 -14.69 15.86
CA GLU A 8 2.03 -13.69 15.65
C GLU A 8 3.16 -14.23 14.77
N GLY A 9 3.53 -15.51 14.94
CA GLY A 9 4.50 -16.18 14.08
C GLY A 9 4.07 -16.28 12.61
N LEU A 10 2.76 -16.38 12.32
CA LEU A 10 2.25 -16.40 10.95
C LEU A 10 2.36 -15.05 10.22
N LEU A 11 2.47 -13.95 10.97
CA LEU A 11 2.61 -12.60 10.39
C LEU A 11 4.06 -12.27 10.05
N GLU A 12 5.03 -13.00 10.61
CA GLU A 12 6.43 -12.75 10.35
C GLU A 12 6.75 -12.94 8.86
N GLY A 13 7.33 -11.91 8.24
CA GLY A 13 7.63 -11.89 6.81
C GLY A 13 6.40 -11.75 5.90
N ALA A 14 5.18 -11.63 6.45
CA ALA A 14 3.97 -11.53 5.66
C ALA A 14 3.82 -10.14 4.99
N PHE A 15 3.08 -10.13 3.89
CA PHE A 15 2.64 -8.91 3.20
C PHE A 15 1.12 -8.74 3.29
N ASP A 16 0.67 -7.50 3.47
CA ASP A 16 -0.73 -7.12 3.22
C ASP A 16 -0.85 -6.38 1.88
N THR A 17 -1.58 -6.96 0.94
CA THR A 17 -1.59 -6.53 -0.46
C THR A 17 -2.68 -5.51 -0.80
N HIS A 18 -3.51 -5.09 0.17
CA HIS A 18 -4.58 -4.13 -0.08
C HIS A 18 -4.87 -3.30 1.15
N ILE A 19 -4.10 -2.23 1.37
CA ILE A 19 -4.33 -1.29 2.48
C ILE A 19 -4.68 0.10 1.97
N HIS A 20 -5.63 0.74 2.64
CA HIS A 20 -5.93 2.16 2.49
C HIS A 20 -5.44 2.95 3.71
N SER A 21 -4.50 3.85 3.52
CA SER A 21 -3.90 4.71 4.55
C SER A 21 -3.95 6.17 4.12
N ALA A 22 -3.88 7.06 5.11
CA ALA A 22 -3.77 8.50 4.87
C ALA A 22 -2.36 8.87 4.36
N PRO A 23 -2.21 9.92 3.54
CA PRO A 23 -3.28 10.78 3.02
C PRO A 23 -4.18 10.08 2.00
N ASP A 24 -5.48 10.34 2.06
CA ASP A 24 -6.48 9.86 1.10
C ASP A 24 -7.72 10.76 1.15
N VAL A 25 -8.62 10.64 0.16
CA VAL A 25 -9.85 11.46 0.09
C VAL A 25 -10.79 11.15 1.25
N LEU A 26 -10.88 9.87 1.63
CA LEU A 26 -11.65 9.44 2.79
C LEU A 26 -10.73 9.36 4.02
N PRO A 27 -11.21 9.76 5.21
CA PRO A 27 -10.46 9.57 6.45
C PRO A 27 -10.02 8.12 6.64
N ARG A 28 -8.75 7.89 6.94
CA ARG A 28 -8.17 6.56 7.18
C ARG A 28 -7.73 6.42 8.62
N LYS A 29 -7.70 5.17 9.09
CA LYS A 29 -7.35 4.84 10.48
C LYS A 29 -5.91 5.18 10.84
N PHE A 30 -5.00 5.07 9.87
CA PHE A 30 -3.57 5.32 10.03
C PHE A 30 -3.06 6.09 8.82
N ASN A 31 -2.00 6.88 9.02
CA ASN A 31 -1.16 7.35 7.93
C ASN A 31 -0.11 6.30 7.52
N ASP A 32 0.60 6.55 6.43
CA ASP A 32 1.63 5.64 5.89
C ASP A 32 2.75 5.29 6.87
N LEU A 33 3.24 6.26 7.63
CA LEU A 33 4.36 6.07 8.54
C LEU A 33 3.91 5.32 9.80
N GLU A 34 2.73 5.64 10.33
CA GLU A 34 2.11 4.88 11.41
C GLU A 34 1.89 3.42 11.00
N LEU A 35 1.44 3.19 9.78
CA LEU A 35 1.28 1.85 9.22
C LEU A 35 2.63 1.12 9.14
N ALA A 36 3.66 1.76 8.59
CA ALA A 36 5.00 1.19 8.50
C ALA A 36 5.57 0.80 9.87
N GLN A 37 5.45 1.67 10.87
CA GLN A 37 5.91 1.36 12.23
C GLN A 37 5.16 0.16 12.83
N ARG A 38 3.87 -0.01 12.52
CA ARG A 38 3.07 -1.16 12.98
C ARG A 38 3.46 -2.47 12.31
N PHE A 39 3.85 -2.44 11.04
CA PHE A 39 4.35 -3.61 10.31
C PHE A 39 5.71 -4.03 10.84
N LYS A 40 6.63 -3.06 11.02
CA LYS A 40 7.93 -3.27 11.67
C LYS A 40 7.78 -3.91 13.05
N ALA A 41 6.90 -3.36 13.89
CA ALA A 41 6.66 -3.88 15.24
C ALA A 41 6.10 -5.31 15.27
N ARG A 42 5.45 -5.75 14.18
CA ARG A 42 4.89 -7.10 14.02
C ARG A 42 5.78 -8.03 13.19
N ARG A 43 6.99 -7.58 12.82
CA ARG A 43 7.92 -8.33 11.96
C ARG A 43 7.32 -8.71 10.60
N MET A 44 6.30 -7.97 10.15
CA MET A 44 5.74 -8.14 8.81
C MET A 44 6.70 -7.52 7.78
N ALA A 45 6.78 -8.11 6.59
CA ALA A 45 7.72 -7.67 5.57
C ALA A 45 7.28 -6.37 4.88
N GLY A 46 5.97 -6.15 4.69
CA GLY A 46 5.54 -4.98 3.94
C GLY A 46 4.08 -4.94 3.55
N PHE A 47 3.72 -3.95 2.73
CA PHE A 47 2.33 -3.75 2.30
C PHE A 47 2.22 -3.01 0.96
N VAL A 48 1.03 -3.10 0.36
CA VAL A 48 0.64 -2.33 -0.82
C VAL A 48 -0.32 -1.22 -0.42
N LEU A 49 0.08 0.02 -0.71
CA LEU A 49 -0.74 1.21 -0.56
C LEU A 49 -1.73 1.32 -1.72
N LYS A 50 -3.03 1.38 -1.43
CA LYS A 50 -4.09 1.63 -2.39
C LYS A 50 -4.84 2.91 -2.01
N SER A 51 -5.07 3.77 -2.99
CA SER A 51 -6.14 4.77 -2.96
C SER A 51 -7.15 4.45 -4.07
N HIS A 52 -8.40 4.83 -3.85
CA HIS A 52 -9.41 4.78 -4.90
C HIS A 52 -9.24 5.90 -5.93
N TYR A 53 -8.49 6.96 -5.60
CA TYR A 53 -8.52 8.20 -6.35
C TYR A 53 -7.20 8.54 -7.01
N ILE A 54 -6.07 8.19 -6.37
CA ILE A 54 -4.74 8.69 -6.73
C ILE A 54 -3.74 7.52 -6.76
N CYS A 55 -2.70 7.63 -7.59
CA CYS A 55 -1.53 6.74 -7.52
C CYS A 55 -0.82 6.90 -6.16
N THR A 56 -0.22 5.82 -5.65
CA THR A 56 0.47 5.80 -4.34
C THR A 56 1.94 5.40 -4.41
N ALA A 57 2.54 5.35 -5.62
CA ALA A 57 3.94 4.97 -5.81
C ALA A 57 4.94 5.98 -5.25
N ASP A 58 4.63 7.27 -5.36
CA ASP A 58 5.34 8.35 -4.70
C ASP A 58 5.40 8.17 -3.18
N ARG A 59 4.24 7.90 -2.56
CA ARG A 59 4.13 7.67 -1.12
C ARG A 59 4.91 6.44 -0.67
N ALA A 60 4.79 5.33 -1.40
CA ALA A 60 5.54 4.12 -1.12
C ALA A 60 7.06 4.36 -1.18
N THR A 61 7.53 5.17 -2.14
CA THR A 61 8.95 5.57 -2.24
C THR A 61 9.42 6.30 -0.98
N LEU A 62 8.63 7.25 -0.47
CA LEU A 62 8.96 7.98 0.74
C LEU A 62 8.94 7.08 1.98
N VAL A 63 7.97 6.17 2.10
CA VAL A 63 7.91 5.22 3.22
C VAL A 63 9.17 4.34 3.25
N ASN A 64 9.58 3.78 2.12
CA ASN A 64 10.78 2.95 2.04
C ASN A 64 12.05 3.71 2.41
N ALA A 65 12.12 5.01 2.12
CA ALA A 65 13.25 5.84 2.50
C ALA A 65 13.29 6.13 4.01
N ILE A 66 12.12 6.26 4.65
CA ILE A 66 11.99 6.64 6.07
C ILE A 66 12.02 5.41 6.99
N VAL A 67 11.44 4.29 6.56
CA VAL A 67 11.33 3.04 7.33
C VAL A 67 11.85 1.87 6.49
N PRO A 68 13.18 1.76 6.30
CA PRO A 68 13.79 0.80 5.37
C PRO A 68 13.61 -0.67 5.78
N GLU A 69 13.19 -0.95 7.02
CA GLU A 69 12.92 -2.31 7.50
C GLU A 69 11.60 -2.89 6.97
N VAL A 70 10.76 -2.07 6.34
CA VAL A 70 9.45 -2.47 5.80
C VAL A 70 9.39 -2.10 4.32
N GLN A 71 8.86 -3.00 3.50
CA GLN A 71 8.71 -2.79 2.07
C GLN A 71 7.29 -2.30 1.74
N ALA A 72 7.16 -1.00 1.51
CA ALA A 72 5.96 -0.40 0.97
C ALA A 72 5.97 -0.43 -0.56
N PHE A 73 4.86 -0.85 -1.16
CA PHE A 73 4.64 -0.82 -2.59
C PHE A 73 3.45 0.08 -2.94
N GLY A 74 3.59 0.87 -4.01
CA GLY A 74 2.50 1.69 -4.51
C GLY A 74 1.64 0.96 -5.53
N ALA A 75 0.41 1.44 -5.66
CA ALA A 75 -0.58 0.96 -6.61
C ALA A 75 -1.25 2.09 -7.37
N ILE A 76 -1.91 1.74 -8.47
CA ILE A 76 -2.90 2.57 -9.15
C ILE A 76 -4.19 1.78 -9.31
N ALA A 77 -5.33 2.39 -8.97
CA ALA A 77 -6.64 1.85 -9.30
C ALA A 77 -7.16 2.58 -10.54
N LEU A 78 -7.58 1.83 -11.57
CA LEU A 78 -8.07 2.37 -12.84
C LEU A 78 -9.53 2.86 -12.74
N ASN A 79 -9.84 3.58 -11.66
CA ASN A 79 -11.14 4.19 -11.39
C ASN A 79 -11.38 5.44 -12.23
N ASN A 80 -12.59 5.99 -12.17
CA ASN A 80 -12.97 7.19 -12.92
C ASN A 80 -12.07 8.40 -12.63
N SER A 81 -11.50 8.50 -11.43
CA SER A 81 -10.58 9.57 -11.03
C SER A 81 -9.30 9.65 -11.87
N VAL A 82 -8.90 8.55 -12.50
CA VAL A 82 -7.75 8.49 -13.41
C VAL A 82 -8.18 8.26 -14.87
N GLY A 83 -9.48 8.39 -15.17
CA GLY A 83 -10.06 8.21 -16.51
C GLY A 83 -10.47 6.78 -16.85
N GLY A 84 -10.64 5.90 -15.86
CA GLY A 84 -11.06 4.51 -16.07
C GLY A 84 -9.89 3.61 -16.50
N LEU A 85 -10.16 2.64 -17.38
CA LEU A 85 -9.13 1.81 -18.02
C LEU A 85 -8.21 2.65 -18.91
N ASN A 86 -7.30 3.38 -18.28
CA ASN A 86 -6.43 4.38 -18.89
C ASN A 86 -4.98 3.88 -18.99
N PRO A 87 -4.52 3.44 -20.18
CA PRO A 87 -3.17 2.91 -20.36
C PRO A 87 -2.08 3.96 -20.13
N LEU A 88 -2.35 5.23 -20.42
CA LEU A 88 -1.37 6.31 -20.21
C LEU A 88 -1.14 6.54 -18.71
N ALA A 89 -2.22 6.59 -17.92
CA ALA A 89 -2.10 6.71 -16.47
C ALA A 89 -1.31 5.52 -15.88
N LEU A 90 -1.53 4.31 -16.41
CA LEU A 90 -0.78 3.13 -16.02
C LEU A 90 0.71 3.20 -16.40
N ASP A 91 1.06 3.62 -17.62
CA ASP A 91 2.45 3.77 -18.06
C ASP A 91 3.22 4.75 -17.15
N ILE A 92 2.62 5.91 -16.88
CA ILE A 92 3.22 6.92 -15.99
C ILE A 92 3.38 6.37 -14.57
N ALA A 93 2.36 5.70 -14.03
CA ALA A 93 2.43 5.08 -12.71
C ALA A 93 3.52 3.98 -12.64
N GLY A 94 3.63 3.16 -13.68
CA GLY A 94 4.67 2.14 -13.82
C GLY A 94 6.08 2.75 -13.81
N ARG A 95 6.30 3.85 -14.55
CA ARG A 95 7.57 4.60 -14.55
C ARG A 95 7.90 5.22 -13.19
N LEU A 96 6.90 5.64 -12.43
CA LEU A 96 7.06 6.12 -11.05
C LEU A 96 7.38 4.99 -10.06
N GLY A 97 7.17 3.73 -10.45
CA GLY A 97 7.51 2.55 -9.64
C GLY A 97 6.31 1.79 -9.06
N THR A 98 5.09 2.08 -9.50
CA THR A 98 3.90 1.27 -9.16
C THR A 98 4.16 -0.22 -9.41
N LYS A 99 3.79 -1.07 -8.44
CA LYS A 99 3.95 -2.53 -8.53
C LYS A 99 2.62 -3.27 -8.67
N VAL A 100 1.51 -2.62 -8.34
CA VAL A 100 0.18 -3.24 -8.36
C VAL A 100 -0.81 -2.36 -9.11
N VAL A 101 -1.63 -2.99 -9.94
CA VAL A 101 -2.74 -2.32 -10.64
C VAL A 101 -4.04 -2.95 -10.17
N PHE A 102 -4.99 -2.12 -9.75
CA PHE A 102 -6.33 -2.55 -9.41
C PHE A 102 -7.31 -2.19 -10.53
N LEU A 103 -8.23 -3.11 -10.83
CA LEU A 103 -9.34 -2.86 -11.72
C LEU A 103 -10.33 -1.82 -11.13
N PRO A 104 -11.17 -1.19 -11.99
CA PRO A 104 -12.15 -0.22 -11.54
C PRO A 104 -13.09 -0.77 -10.45
N SER A 105 -13.42 0.07 -9.48
CA SER A 105 -14.25 -0.21 -8.30
C SER A 105 -15.14 0.96 -7.88
N VAL A 106 -14.81 2.19 -8.33
CA VAL A 106 -15.59 3.43 -8.15
C VAL A 106 -15.41 4.37 -9.36
#